data_AF-A0A5N5J108-F1
#
_entry.id   AF-A0A5N5J108-F1
#
_cell.length_a   1.000
_cell.length_b   1.000
_cell.length_c   1.000
_cell.angle_alpha   90.00
_cell.angle_beta   90.00
_cell.angle_gamma   90.00
#
_symmetry.space_group_name_H-M   'P 1'
#
loop_
_entity.id
_entity.type
_entity.pdbx_description
1 polymer ?
#
loop_
_entity_poly.entity_id
_entity_poly.type
_entity_poly.pdbx_seq_one_letter_code
_entity_poly.pdbx_strand_id
1 'polypeptide(L)'
;MADQAPYDFIIIGAGTAGCVLAARLAASPSKPRVLLLEAGGANQSLKHRAAGERLTYWTTAEENYRYQTVPESGLDSRELVYDRGHGLGGTSVINIGIWDYGRREEYDEWARLVGDDVWRWGNVVEEMKKIENLHDDTTPELREYVPHHRERHGDGGPVDVTYPAKWAPGVKMALDAAKRIGLPFADLYSGDLGVGLPANTTYKGLRTTASTAYLANPPDNLHISTNSVAGRVLFDGKKATGVRLVDGTTHLAIREVIICAGVIDTPKLLLLSGVGPDDELARHSIAPVSILPGIGRNLGDHCMTRVMAYAKPGTIPLVSSADIASWKSQWEADQTGPLLDESALVALGFFKVDNIQSFPEFRALDEATKDFLTRPQTAHFELSLGILTIPDAPKPAIRTSVILMNALSRGRVSLRSADSADPPILELGYLDHAFDRRVLVEGCKVARRFVYDSGLPAEEPLLGPKGWEDEDIEKYLRESVVPTWHGCGTAKMGRVGEQGTCVDSEFRVVGLSNLRVADLSVCPVIPSNHTQATAYLIGEIAAEKLKEEHSL
;
A
#
# COMPACT_ATOMS: atom_id res chain seq x y z
N MET A 1 21.55 -34.67 7.95
CA MET A 1 20.77 -33.65 7.24
C MET A 1 21.61 -33.26 6.04
N ALA A 2 21.10 -33.43 4.81
CA ALA A 2 21.91 -33.17 3.61
C ALA A 2 22.32 -31.69 3.60
N ASP A 3 23.61 -31.46 3.42
CA ASP A 3 24.28 -30.16 3.43
C ASP A 3 23.78 -29.34 2.23
N GLN A 4 22.65 -28.63 2.38
CA GLN A 4 22.15 -27.76 1.33
C GLN A 4 23.14 -26.61 1.16
N ALA A 5 23.76 -26.53 -0.03
CA ALA A 5 24.72 -25.49 -0.34
C ALA A 5 24.12 -24.09 -0.06
N PRO A 6 24.85 -23.20 0.62
CA PRO A 6 24.35 -21.90 1.06
C PRO A 6 23.95 -21.02 -0.13
N TYR A 7 23.02 -20.09 0.10
CA TYR A 7 22.56 -19.13 -0.90
C TYR A 7 23.43 -17.88 -0.87
N ASP A 8 23.59 -17.19 -2.00
CA ASP A 8 24.21 -15.87 -2.00
C ASP A 8 23.31 -14.88 -1.26
N PHE A 9 22.01 -14.92 -1.58
CA PHE A 9 21.00 -14.06 -0.98
C PHE A 9 19.81 -14.87 -0.48
N ILE A 10 19.29 -14.51 0.69
CA ILE A 10 18.01 -15.00 1.21
C ILE A 10 17.08 -13.81 1.34
N ILE A 11 15.91 -13.86 0.70
CA ILE A 11 14.87 -12.86 0.76
C ILE A 11 13.68 -13.43 1.55
N ILE A 12 13.24 -12.72 2.57
CA ILE A 12 12.18 -13.14 3.49
C ILE A 12 10.91 -12.34 3.19
N GLY A 13 9.89 -13.00 2.64
CA GLY A 13 8.63 -12.41 2.21
C GLY A 13 8.58 -12.26 0.69
N ALA A 14 7.71 -13.03 0.02
CA ALA A 14 7.41 -12.90 -1.39
C ALA A 14 6.23 -11.96 -1.63
N GLY A 15 6.20 -10.85 -0.91
CA GLY A 15 5.29 -9.74 -1.16
C GLY A 15 5.71 -8.93 -2.38
N THR A 16 5.07 -7.77 -2.58
CA THR A 16 5.29 -6.91 -3.75
C THR A 16 6.78 -6.60 -4.00
N ALA A 17 7.47 -6.03 -3.01
CA ALA A 17 8.90 -5.69 -3.15
C ALA A 17 9.81 -6.94 -3.22
N GLY A 18 9.50 -7.98 -2.45
CA GLY A 18 10.29 -9.21 -2.40
C GLY A 18 10.30 -9.99 -3.72
N CYS A 19 9.16 -10.04 -4.43
CA CYS A 19 9.09 -10.61 -5.77
C CYS A 19 10.00 -9.87 -6.76
N VAL A 20 9.97 -8.53 -6.75
CA VAL A 20 10.84 -7.70 -7.61
C VAL A 20 12.29 -8.01 -7.33
N LEU A 21 12.68 -7.89 -6.06
CA LEU A 21 14.07 -8.03 -5.63
C LEU A 21 14.63 -9.39 -6.00
N ALA A 22 13.90 -10.46 -5.72
CA ALA A 22 14.33 -11.83 -5.98
C ALA A 22 14.55 -12.07 -7.48
N ALA A 23 13.59 -11.66 -8.31
CA ALA A 23 13.68 -11.82 -9.76
C ALA A 23 14.84 -11.01 -10.34
N ARG A 24 15.00 -9.74 -9.92
CA ARG A 24 16.05 -8.85 -10.41
C ARG A 24 17.45 -9.31 -10.03
N LEU A 25 17.66 -9.76 -8.80
CA LEU A 25 18.97 -10.30 -8.37
C LEU A 25 19.30 -11.60 -9.08
N ALA A 26 18.34 -12.52 -9.18
CA ALA A 26 18.58 -13.80 -9.83
C ALA A 26 18.82 -13.67 -11.35
N ALA A 27 18.21 -12.67 -12.00
CA ALA A 27 18.40 -12.39 -13.42
C ALA A 27 19.69 -11.61 -13.74
N SER A 28 20.53 -11.27 -12.75
CA SER A 28 21.77 -10.55 -12.99
C SER A 28 22.79 -11.39 -13.79
N PRO A 29 23.75 -10.75 -14.50
CA PRO A 29 24.80 -11.45 -15.24
C PRO A 29 25.57 -12.51 -14.44
N SER A 30 25.86 -12.27 -13.15
CA SER A 30 26.60 -13.17 -12.28
C SER A 30 25.79 -14.38 -11.81
N LYS A 31 24.46 -14.38 -12.02
CA LYS A 31 23.52 -15.44 -11.62
C LYS A 31 23.70 -15.95 -10.18
N PRO A 32 23.60 -15.07 -9.17
CA PRO A 32 23.72 -15.48 -7.77
C PRO A 32 22.60 -16.46 -7.39
N ARG A 33 22.86 -17.38 -6.46
CA ARG A 33 21.84 -18.28 -5.93
C ARG A 33 20.96 -17.53 -4.93
N VAL A 34 19.68 -17.39 -5.26
CA VAL A 34 18.71 -16.63 -4.47
C VAL A 34 17.66 -17.59 -3.90
N LEU A 35 17.41 -17.51 -2.58
CA LEU A 35 16.26 -18.14 -1.94
C LEU A 35 15.23 -17.07 -1.61
N LEU A 36 14.01 -17.25 -2.11
CA LEU A 36 12.84 -16.45 -1.74
C LEU A 36 11.92 -17.29 -0.85
N LEU A 37 11.74 -16.85 0.39
CA LEU A 37 10.89 -17.49 1.39
C LEU A 37 9.55 -16.77 1.48
N GLU A 38 8.45 -17.53 1.48
CA GLU A 38 7.09 -17.01 1.65
C GLU A 38 6.35 -17.82 2.70
N ALA A 39 5.72 -17.12 3.65
CA ALA A 39 4.96 -17.74 4.73
C ALA A 39 3.68 -18.42 4.22
N GLY A 40 3.00 -17.83 3.24
CA GLY A 40 1.78 -18.36 2.66
C GLY A 40 1.96 -19.26 1.44
N GLY A 41 0.85 -19.58 0.80
CA GLY A 41 0.77 -20.47 -0.35
C GLY A 41 1.21 -19.84 -1.68
N ALA A 42 1.04 -20.60 -2.76
CA ALA A 42 1.49 -20.20 -4.09
C ALA A 42 0.56 -19.17 -4.79
N ASN A 43 -0.67 -18.99 -4.32
CA ASN A 43 -1.67 -18.05 -4.87
C ASN A 43 -1.83 -18.14 -6.40
N GLN A 44 -1.78 -19.35 -6.96
CA GLN A 44 -1.81 -19.60 -8.41
C GLN A 44 -3.22 -19.69 -8.99
N SER A 45 -4.25 -19.68 -8.14
CA SER A 45 -5.63 -19.85 -8.58
C SER A 45 -6.06 -18.72 -9.51
N LEU A 46 -6.39 -19.06 -10.77
CA LEU A 46 -6.98 -18.09 -11.71
C LEU A 46 -8.35 -17.58 -11.23
N LYS A 47 -9.04 -18.32 -10.35
CA LYS A 47 -10.36 -17.96 -9.82
C LYS A 47 -10.39 -16.56 -9.22
N HIS A 48 -9.30 -16.16 -8.54
CA HIS A 48 -9.21 -14.87 -7.86
C HIS A 48 -8.52 -13.77 -8.69
N ARG A 49 -8.16 -14.07 -9.94
CA ARG A 49 -7.40 -13.17 -10.80
C ARG A 49 -8.23 -12.40 -11.81
N ALA A 50 -9.51 -12.69 -12.00
CA ALA A 50 -10.36 -11.81 -12.81
C ALA A 50 -10.41 -10.40 -12.20
N ALA A 51 -10.43 -9.35 -13.01
CA ALA A 51 -10.34 -7.97 -12.56
C ALA A 51 -11.42 -7.60 -11.52
N GLY A 52 -12.65 -8.13 -11.69
CA GLY A 52 -13.76 -7.94 -10.77
C GLY A 52 -13.60 -8.57 -9.39
N GLU A 53 -12.70 -9.55 -9.21
CA GLU A 53 -12.40 -10.14 -7.90
C GLU A 53 -11.78 -9.14 -6.92
N ARG A 54 -11.33 -7.97 -7.39
CA ARG A 54 -10.85 -6.86 -6.53
C ARG A 54 -11.80 -6.45 -5.41
N LEU A 55 -13.11 -6.72 -5.55
CA LEU A 55 -14.11 -6.37 -4.55
C LEU A 55 -14.29 -7.46 -3.48
N THR A 56 -13.91 -8.70 -3.76
CA THR A 56 -14.20 -9.86 -2.91
C THR A 56 -12.97 -10.63 -2.47
N TYR A 57 -11.83 -10.50 -3.14
CA TYR A 57 -10.70 -11.37 -2.90
C TYR A 57 -10.13 -11.25 -1.47
N TRP A 58 -10.11 -10.05 -0.91
CA TRP A 58 -9.72 -9.85 0.48
C TRP A 58 -10.56 -10.66 1.49
N THR A 59 -11.73 -11.18 1.11
CA THR A 59 -12.57 -12.04 1.96
C THR A 59 -12.08 -13.50 2.02
N THR A 60 -11.17 -13.93 1.14
CA THR A 60 -10.57 -15.26 1.14
C THR A 60 -9.62 -15.40 2.34
N ALA A 61 -10.06 -16.10 3.37
CA ALA A 61 -9.39 -16.13 4.66
C ALA A 61 -8.00 -16.79 4.61
N GLU A 62 -7.81 -17.79 3.74
CA GLU A 62 -6.55 -18.54 3.64
C GLU A 62 -5.40 -17.69 3.05
N GLU A 63 -5.74 -16.68 2.25
CA GLU A 63 -4.81 -15.83 1.50
C GLU A 63 -4.78 -14.38 2.05
N ASN A 64 -5.32 -14.18 3.26
CA ASN A 64 -5.31 -12.91 3.97
C ASN A 64 -5.07 -13.11 5.48
N TYR A 65 -4.05 -12.43 6.02
CA TYR A 65 -3.69 -12.49 7.45
C TYR A 65 -4.78 -11.96 8.40
N ARG A 66 -5.54 -10.94 7.98
CA ARG A 66 -6.63 -10.31 8.77
C ARG A 66 -6.25 -9.97 10.22
N TYR A 67 -5.12 -9.27 10.39
CA TYR A 67 -4.65 -8.83 11.71
C TYR A 67 -5.72 -8.05 12.46
N GLN A 68 -5.72 -8.17 13.79
CA GLN A 68 -6.59 -7.37 14.66
C GLN A 68 -5.75 -6.30 15.33
N THR A 69 -6.25 -5.06 15.34
CA THR A 69 -5.67 -4.00 16.17
C THR A 69 -6.02 -4.23 17.64
N VAL A 70 -5.31 -3.56 18.54
CA VAL A 70 -5.83 -3.33 19.89
C VAL A 70 -6.97 -2.29 19.84
N PRO A 71 -7.70 -2.06 20.95
CA PRO A 71 -8.66 -0.97 21.02
C PRO A 71 -8.01 0.39 20.76
N GLU A 72 -8.45 1.06 19.69
CA GLU A 72 -7.86 2.32 19.22
C GLU A 72 -8.43 3.51 20.01
N SER A 73 -7.55 4.28 20.66
CA SER A 73 -7.95 5.35 21.58
C SER A 73 -8.65 6.51 20.87
N GLY A 74 -8.17 6.90 19.68
CA GLY A 74 -8.79 7.92 18.85
C GLY A 74 -10.11 7.49 18.18
N LEU A 75 -10.53 6.23 18.32
CA LEU A 75 -11.70 5.64 17.67
C LEU A 75 -12.70 5.03 18.67
N ASP A 76 -12.81 5.60 19.87
CA ASP A 76 -13.72 5.14 20.94
C ASP A 76 -13.55 3.65 21.27
N SER A 77 -12.30 3.20 21.32
CA SER A 77 -11.91 1.81 21.65
C SER A 77 -12.41 0.76 20.66
N ARG A 78 -12.69 1.15 19.41
CA ARG A 78 -12.93 0.17 18.35
C ARG A 78 -11.66 -0.63 18.06
N GLU A 79 -11.84 -1.93 17.87
CA GLU A 79 -10.85 -2.81 17.26
C GLU A 79 -11.14 -2.92 15.76
N LEU A 80 -10.09 -2.93 14.95
CA LEU A 80 -10.18 -2.96 13.50
C LEU A 80 -9.51 -4.20 12.93
N VAL A 81 -10.04 -4.68 11.81
CA VAL A 81 -9.37 -5.68 10.97
C VAL A 81 -8.41 -4.97 10.03
N TYR A 82 -7.18 -5.46 9.95
CA TYR A 82 -6.15 -4.97 9.05
C TYR A 82 -5.72 -6.08 8.09
N ASP A 83 -6.21 -6.00 6.86
CA ASP A 83 -6.00 -6.99 5.82
C ASP A 83 -4.60 -6.89 5.20
N ARG A 84 -3.98 -8.05 5.00
CA ARG A 84 -2.65 -8.22 4.39
C ARG A 84 -2.64 -9.52 3.61
N GLY A 85 -2.24 -9.47 2.35
CA GLY A 85 -2.17 -10.68 1.53
C GLY A 85 -1.14 -11.67 2.08
N HIS A 86 -1.52 -12.95 2.11
CA HIS A 86 -0.73 -14.08 2.60
C HIS A 86 -0.43 -15.03 1.43
N GLY A 87 0.84 -15.25 1.12
CA GLY A 87 1.28 -16.05 -0.04
C GLY A 87 1.93 -15.23 -1.16
N LEU A 88 2.34 -15.91 -2.24
CA LEU A 88 3.14 -15.32 -3.32
C LEU A 88 2.45 -14.10 -3.96
N GLY A 89 3.18 -12.99 -4.03
CA GLY A 89 2.70 -11.68 -4.47
C GLY A 89 2.20 -10.80 -3.32
N GLY A 90 2.02 -11.36 -2.13
CA GLY A 90 1.56 -10.67 -0.93
C GLY A 90 0.32 -9.83 -1.17
N THR A 91 0.34 -8.57 -0.75
CA THR A 91 -0.87 -7.72 -0.82
C THR A 91 -1.23 -7.28 -2.24
N SER A 92 -0.34 -7.41 -3.25
CA SER A 92 -0.71 -7.14 -4.65
C SER A 92 -1.81 -8.09 -5.17
N VAL A 93 -1.95 -9.24 -4.51
CA VAL A 93 -2.93 -10.29 -4.83
C VAL A 93 -4.34 -9.84 -4.44
N ILE A 94 -4.51 -9.26 -3.24
CA ILE A 94 -5.83 -8.93 -2.68
C ILE A 94 -6.23 -7.45 -2.77
N ASN A 95 -5.33 -6.57 -3.25
CA ASN A 95 -5.59 -5.12 -3.28
C ASN A 95 -6.67 -4.73 -4.30
N ILE A 96 -7.03 -3.44 -4.33
CA ILE A 96 -8.07 -2.92 -5.23
C ILE A 96 -7.54 -2.75 -6.67
N GLY A 97 -6.23 -2.73 -6.89
CA GLY A 97 -5.61 -2.65 -8.21
C GLY A 97 -5.42 -1.24 -8.76
N ILE A 98 -5.47 -0.20 -7.92
CA ILE A 98 -5.22 1.19 -8.31
C ILE A 98 -3.73 1.42 -8.58
N TRP A 99 -3.38 1.99 -9.72
CA TRP A 99 -2.00 2.35 -10.06
C TRP A 99 -1.85 3.87 -10.18
N ASP A 100 -1.27 4.50 -9.16
CA ASP A 100 -1.00 5.94 -9.11
C ASP A 100 0.37 6.25 -8.48
N TYR A 101 0.92 7.42 -8.80
CA TYR A 101 2.17 7.89 -8.22
C TYR A 101 1.90 8.81 -7.03
N GLY A 102 2.83 8.85 -6.07
CA GLY A 102 2.80 9.82 -4.97
C GLY A 102 3.00 11.26 -5.44
N ARG A 103 3.00 12.22 -4.52
CA ARG A 103 3.20 13.63 -4.89
C ARG A 103 4.65 14.01 -4.85
N ARG A 104 4.99 14.98 -5.71
CA ARG A 104 6.35 15.45 -5.94
C ARG A 104 7.08 15.79 -4.64
N GLU A 105 6.43 16.58 -3.79
CA GLU A 105 7.06 17.13 -2.59
C GLU A 105 7.24 16.09 -1.48
N GLU A 106 6.47 15.01 -1.48
CA GLU A 106 6.62 13.90 -0.53
C GLU A 106 7.83 13.03 -0.89
N TYR A 107 8.05 12.78 -2.18
CA TYR A 107 9.25 12.11 -2.69
C TYR A 107 10.50 12.97 -2.52
N ASP A 108 10.43 14.27 -2.82
CA ASP A 108 11.54 15.19 -2.59
C ASP A 108 11.86 15.32 -1.08
N GLU A 109 10.85 15.26 -0.21
CA GLU A 109 11.05 15.20 1.23
C GLU A 109 11.68 13.87 1.69
N TRP A 110 11.26 12.73 1.11
CA TRP A 110 11.92 11.45 1.31
C TRP A 110 13.41 11.56 0.95
N ALA A 111 13.73 12.04 -0.26
CA ALA A 111 15.11 12.24 -0.71
C ALA A 111 15.92 13.10 0.26
N ARG A 112 15.31 14.20 0.76
CA ARG A 112 15.93 15.08 1.75
C ARG A 112 16.24 14.35 3.06
N LEU A 113 15.26 13.64 3.63
CA LEU A 113 15.35 12.93 4.90
C LEU A 113 16.39 11.80 4.87
N VAL A 114 16.47 11.10 3.74
CA VAL A 114 17.40 9.99 3.55
C VAL A 114 18.79 10.48 3.11
N GLY A 115 18.85 11.62 2.41
CA GLY A 115 20.08 12.10 1.77
C GLY A 115 20.43 11.32 0.52
N ASP A 116 19.42 10.85 -0.23
CA ASP A 116 19.60 10.08 -1.46
C ASP A 116 18.67 10.62 -2.55
N ASP A 117 19.28 11.10 -3.63
CA ASP A 117 18.59 11.74 -4.73
C ASP A 117 17.78 10.74 -5.59
N VAL A 118 17.99 9.42 -5.46
CA VAL A 118 17.17 8.42 -6.17
C VAL A 118 15.67 8.59 -5.88
N TRP A 119 15.34 9.09 -4.69
CA TRP A 119 13.96 9.34 -4.26
C TRP A 119 13.41 10.68 -4.72
N ARG A 120 14.20 11.56 -5.36
CA ARG A 120 13.66 12.80 -5.93
C ARG A 120 12.64 12.47 -6.99
N TRP A 121 11.58 13.28 -7.08
CA TRP A 121 10.45 13.03 -7.96
C TRP A 121 10.84 12.67 -9.40
N GLY A 122 11.79 13.42 -9.99
CA GLY A 122 12.24 13.16 -11.37
C GLY A 122 12.84 11.77 -11.56
N ASN A 123 13.64 11.30 -10.59
CA ASN A 123 14.24 9.96 -10.63
C ASN A 123 13.21 8.88 -10.34
N VAL A 124 12.29 9.14 -9.41
CA VAL A 124 11.16 8.24 -9.13
C VAL A 124 10.32 7.97 -10.38
N VAL A 125 10.00 9.00 -11.17
CA VAL A 125 9.25 8.83 -12.42
C VAL A 125 10.03 7.95 -13.41
N GLU A 126 11.35 8.14 -13.54
CA GLU A 126 12.17 7.31 -14.43
C GLU A 126 12.28 5.85 -13.95
N GLU A 127 12.31 5.59 -12.64
CA GLU A 127 12.26 4.23 -12.10
C GLU A 127 10.89 3.58 -12.31
N MET A 128 9.79 4.31 -12.09
CA MET A 128 8.44 3.80 -12.34
C MET A 128 8.24 3.36 -13.79
N LYS A 129 8.79 4.11 -14.75
CA LYS A 129 8.76 3.75 -16.19
C LYS A 129 9.43 2.40 -16.50
N LYS A 130 10.38 1.94 -15.69
CA LYS A 130 11.01 0.60 -15.85
C LYS A 130 10.14 -0.53 -15.30
N ILE A 131 9.24 -0.18 -14.38
CA ILE A 131 8.37 -1.14 -13.67
C ILE A 131 7.09 -1.36 -14.47
N GLU A 132 6.48 -0.30 -14.97
CA GLU A 132 5.17 -0.38 -15.61
C GLU A 132 5.22 -0.71 -17.11
N ASN A 133 4.18 -1.39 -17.55
CA ASN A 133 3.83 -1.58 -18.94
C ASN A 133 2.39 -1.12 -19.15
N LEU A 134 2.23 0.14 -19.57
CA LEU A 134 0.93 0.74 -19.76
C LEU A 134 0.29 0.28 -21.08
N HIS A 135 -0.88 -0.32 -20.96
CA HIS A 135 -1.82 -0.59 -22.05
C HIS A 135 -2.92 0.47 -22.03
N ASP A 136 -3.25 1.02 -23.20
CA ASP A 136 -4.28 2.05 -23.31
C ASP A 136 -5.30 1.63 -24.36
N ASP A 137 -6.36 0.97 -23.88
CA ASP A 137 -7.48 0.48 -24.68
C ASP A 137 -8.64 1.50 -24.67
N THR A 138 -8.40 2.74 -24.21
CA THR A 138 -9.43 3.76 -24.03
C THR A 138 -10.14 4.10 -25.35
N THR A 139 -11.48 4.14 -25.33
CA THR A 139 -12.27 4.53 -26.50
C THR A 139 -12.18 6.05 -26.76
N PRO A 140 -12.42 6.53 -28.00
CA PRO A 140 -12.38 7.96 -28.32
C PRO A 140 -13.26 8.84 -27.42
N GLU A 141 -14.41 8.31 -26.98
CA GLU A 141 -15.39 8.99 -26.13
C GLU A 141 -14.90 9.24 -24.70
N LEU A 142 -13.96 8.42 -24.22
CA LEU A 142 -13.43 8.49 -22.86
C LEU A 142 -12.04 9.15 -22.80
N ARG A 143 -11.46 9.46 -23.96
CA ARG A 143 -10.09 9.99 -24.09
C ARG A 143 -9.85 11.29 -23.31
N GLU A 144 -10.87 12.14 -23.19
CA GLU A 144 -10.75 13.42 -22.46
C GLU A 144 -10.45 13.27 -20.96
N TYR A 145 -10.68 12.08 -20.38
CA TYR A 145 -10.50 11.81 -18.95
C TYR A 145 -9.22 11.04 -18.63
N VAL A 146 -8.51 10.56 -19.65
CA VAL A 146 -7.24 9.81 -19.52
C VAL A 146 -6.08 10.76 -19.75
N PRO A 147 -4.99 10.67 -18.97
CA PRO A 147 -3.81 11.52 -19.15
C PRO A 147 -3.33 11.59 -20.60
N HIS A 148 -2.93 12.79 -21.02
CA HIS A 148 -2.36 13.02 -22.36
C HIS A 148 -0.84 12.78 -22.40
N HIS A 149 -0.20 12.66 -21.23
CA HIS A 149 1.26 12.64 -21.07
C HIS A 149 1.85 11.23 -21.12
N ARG A 150 1.80 10.59 -22.28
CA ARG A 150 2.33 9.22 -22.48
C ARG A 150 3.82 9.11 -22.15
N GLU A 151 4.57 10.20 -22.26
CA GLU A 151 6.00 10.27 -21.96
C GLU A 151 6.36 10.00 -20.49
N ARG A 152 5.38 10.13 -19.57
CA ARG A 152 5.55 9.83 -18.15
C ARG A 152 5.42 8.35 -17.82
N HIS A 153 5.08 7.54 -18.83
CA HIS A 153 4.71 6.15 -18.64
C HIS A 153 5.66 5.17 -19.32
N GLY A 154 5.81 4.00 -18.70
CA GLY A 154 6.49 2.84 -19.27
C GLY A 154 5.59 2.04 -20.21
N ASP A 155 6.18 1.31 -21.14
CA ASP A 155 5.49 0.44 -22.12
C ASP A 155 6.22 -0.90 -22.35
N GLY A 156 7.07 -1.28 -21.41
CA GLY A 156 7.86 -2.51 -21.50
C GLY A 156 8.31 -3.09 -20.16
N GLY A 157 7.84 -2.52 -19.04
CA GLY A 157 8.08 -3.07 -17.71
C GLY A 157 7.35 -4.39 -17.46
N PRO A 158 7.65 -5.09 -16.36
CA PRO A 158 7.00 -6.35 -16.02
C PRO A 158 5.56 -6.21 -15.48
N VAL A 159 5.17 -5.03 -14.98
CA VAL A 159 3.85 -4.82 -14.38
C VAL A 159 2.90 -4.25 -15.42
N ASP A 160 2.04 -5.10 -15.98
CA ASP A 160 0.96 -4.65 -16.85
C ASP A 160 -0.04 -3.78 -16.08
N VAL A 161 -0.24 -2.56 -16.58
CA VAL A 161 -1.25 -1.61 -16.10
C VAL A 161 -2.10 -1.13 -17.26
N THR A 162 -3.40 -0.95 -17.07
CA THR A 162 -4.31 -0.67 -18.20
C THR A 162 -5.28 0.46 -17.92
N TYR A 163 -5.51 1.30 -18.94
CA TYR A 163 -6.78 2.02 -19.13
C TYR A 163 -7.70 1.18 -20.02
N PRO A 164 -8.70 0.47 -19.47
CA PRO A 164 -9.52 -0.44 -20.25
C PRO A 164 -10.50 0.29 -21.17
N ALA A 165 -10.94 -0.40 -22.22
CA ALA A 165 -11.97 0.09 -23.13
C ALA A 165 -13.34 0.30 -22.47
N LYS A 166 -13.67 -0.54 -21.47
CA LYS A 166 -14.94 -0.51 -20.73
C LYS A 166 -14.70 -0.08 -19.29
N TRP A 167 -15.38 0.98 -18.88
CA TRP A 167 -15.29 1.54 -17.53
C TRP A 167 -16.51 1.16 -16.71
N ALA A 168 -16.35 1.11 -15.38
CA ALA A 168 -17.48 0.96 -14.49
C ALA A 168 -18.49 2.12 -14.71
N PRO A 169 -19.81 1.86 -14.79
CA PRO A 169 -20.79 2.83 -15.29
C PRO A 169 -20.78 4.20 -14.59
N GLY A 170 -20.46 4.24 -13.29
CA GLY A 170 -20.46 5.46 -12.50
C GLY A 170 -19.23 6.36 -12.62
N VAL A 171 -18.14 5.89 -13.25
CA VAL A 171 -16.85 6.61 -13.24
C VAL A 171 -16.94 7.92 -14.01
N LYS A 172 -17.43 7.88 -15.26
CA LYS A 172 -17.59 9.10 -16.07
C LYS A 172 -18.53 10.10 -15.38
N MET A 173 -19.65 9.62 -14.84
CA MET A 173 -20.61 10.46 -14.12
C MET A 173 -20.00 11.16 -12.90
N ALA A 174 -19.12 10.46 -12.16
CA ALA A 174 -18.41 11.02 -11.03
C ALA A 174 -17.41 12.11 -11.46
N LEU A 175 -16.66 11.89 -12.55
CA LEU A 175 -15.75 12.91 -13.10
C LEU A 175 -16.52 14.15 -13.58
N ASP A 176 -17.65 13.97 -14.28
CA ASP A 176 -18.51 15.08 -14.70
C ASP A 176 -19.08 15.85 -13.49
N ALA A 177 -19.45 15.14 -12.43
CA ALA A 177 -19.92 15.73 -11.18
C ALA A 177 -18.84 16.56 -10.49
N ALA A 178 -17.61 16.06 -10.44
CA ALA A 178 -16.46 16.80 -9.92
C ALA A 178 -16.19 18.10 -10.70
N LYS A 179 -16.26 18.06 -12.04
CA LYS A 179 -16.16 19.26 -12.91
C LYS A 179 -17.22 20.30 -12.55
N ARG A 180 -18.49 19.89 -12.39
CA ARG A 180 -19.61 20.81 -12.11
C ARG A 180 -19.47 21.59 -10.81
N ILE A 181 -18.90 20.99 -9.77
CA ILE A 181 -18.68 21.68 -8.47
C ILE A 181 -17.33 22.40 -8.39
N GLY A 182 -16.56 22.41 -9.49
CA GLY A 182 -15.30 23.14 -9.61
C GLY A 182 -14.12 22.49 -8.89
N LEU A 183 -14.12 21.15 -8.70
CA LEU A 183 -12.90 20.49 -8.21
C LEU A 183 -11.80 20.60 -9.28
N PRO A 184 -10.54 20.92 -8.89
CA PRO A 184 -9.42 20.96 -9.83
C PRO A 184 -9.15 19.57 -10.40
N PHE A 185 -8.62 19.51 -11.63
CA PHE A 185 -8.22 18.28 -12.30
C PHE A 185 -6.71 18.25 -12.51
N ALA A 186 -6.12 17.07 -12.42
CA ALA A 186 -4.71 16.83 -12.62
C ALA A 186 -4.45 15.46 -13.27
N ASP A 187 -3.31 15.35 -13.92
CA ASP A 187 -2.73 14.07 -14.27
C ASP A 187 -2.14 13.44 -12.99
N LEU A 188 -2.65 12.29 -12.56
CA LEU A 188 -2.20 11.63 -11.31
C LEU A 188 -0.75 11.13 -11.37
N TYR A 189 -0.09 11.23 -12.52
CA TYR A 189 1.33 10.89 -12.72
C TYR A 189 2.23 12.13 -12.86
N SER A 190 1.70 13.35 -12.74
CA SER A 190 2.50 14.60 -12.80
C SER A 190 3.13 15.01 -11.46
N GLY A 191 2.58 14.45 -10.37
CA GLY A 191 2.89 14.83 -8.99
C GLY A 191 2.05 16.01 -8.47
N ASP A 192 1.13 16.57 -9.28
CA ASP A 192 0.26 17.69 -8.90
C ASP A 192 -1.01 17.24 -8.17
N LEU A 193 -1.76 18.18 -7.60
CA LEU A 193 -3.01 17.92 -6.90
C LEU A 193 -4.23 18.16 -7.79
N GLY A 194 -5.25 17.32 -7.64
CA GLY A 194 -6.50 17.42 -8.40
C GLY A 194 -7.12 16.06 -8.65
N VAL A 195 -8.31 16.09 -9.25
CA VAL A 195 -9.06 14.92 -9.71
C VAL A 195 -8.44 14.36 -10.98
N GLY A 196 -8.29 13.04 -11.05
CA GLY A 196 -7.89 12.33 -12.24
C GLY A 196 -8.33 10.88 -12.20
N LEU A 197 -7.93 10.14 -13.22
CA LEU A 197 -8.21 8.72 -13.33
C LEU A 197 -6.88 7.94 -13.35
N PRO A 198 -6.63 7.04 -12.40
CA PRO A 198 -5.49 6.15 -12.45
C PRO A 198 -5.76 4.97 -13.39
N ALA A 199 -4.70 4.44 -13.99
CA ALA A 199 -4.71 3.11 -14.57
C ALA A 199 -4.91 2.06 -13.46
N ASN A 200 -5.14 0.81 -13.87
CA ASN A 200 -5.25 -0.31 -12.94
C ASN A 200 -4.18 -1.37 -13.21
N THR A 201 -3.81 -2.15 -12.19
CA THR A 201 -2.92 -3.32 -12.34
C THR A 201 -3.67 -4.54 -12.87
N THR A 202 -4.26 -4.39 -14.06
CA THR A 202 -4.91 -5.46 -14.80
C THR A 202 -4.54 -5.38 -16.27
N TYR A 203 -4.61 -6.49 -17.01
CA TYR A 203 -4.50 -6.52 -18.46
C TYR A 203 -5.32 -7.68 -19.03
N LYS A 204 -6.07 -7.41 -20.10
CA LYS A 204 -7.04 -8.36 -20.69
C LYS A 204 -8.00 -8.96 -19.65
N GLY A 205 -8.42 -8.13 -18.69
CA GLY A 205 -9.32 -8.50 -17.61
C GLY A 205 -8.70 -9.35 -16.50
N LEU A 206 -7.39 -9.60 -16.53
CA LEU A 206 -6.68 -10.33 -15.49
C LEU A 206 -5.86 -9.38 -14.62
N ARG A 207 -5.91 -9.59 -13.31
CA ARG A 207 -5.05 -8.95 -12.32
C ARG A 207 -3.58 -9.29 -12.58
N THR A 208 -2.77 -8.25 -12.58
CA THR A 208 -1.32 -8.30 -12.49
C THR A 208 -0.91 -8.23 -11.03
N THR A 209 -0.29 -9.29 -10.52
CA THR A 209 0.33 -9.33 -9.18
C THR A 209 1.85 -9.30 -9.32
N ALA A 210 2.55 -9.04 -8.22
CA ALA A 210 4.01 -9.05 -8.24
C ALA A 210 4.58 -10.43 -8.58
N SER A 211 3.93 -11.50 -8.11
CA SER A 211 4.30 -12.87 -8.45
C SER A 211 4.08 -13.17 -9.92
N THR A 212 3.00 -12.71 -10.54
CA THR A 212 2.77 -12.95 -11.97
C THR A 212 3.67 -12.11 -12.86
N ALA A 213 3.99 -10.88 -12.43
CA ALA A 213 4.86 -9.97 -13.16
C ALA A 213 6.34 -10.40 -13.13
N TYR A 214 6.83 -10.86 -11.97
CA TYR A 214 8.26 -11.10 -11.77
C TYR A 214 8.64 -12.57 -11.60
N LEU A 215 7.71 -13.44 -11.21
CA LEU A 215 8.00 -14.85 -10.85
C LEU A 215 7.30 -15.87 -11.76
N ALA A 216 6.64 -15.45 -12.84
CA ALA A 216 5.98 -16.39 -13.75
C ALA A 216 6.97 -17.34 -14.45
N ASN A 217 8.17 -16.85 -14.76
CA ASN A 217 9.24 -17.63 -15.39
C ASN A 217 10.57 -17.38 -14.65
N PRO A 218 10.72 -17.90 -13.40
CA PRO A 218 11.89 -17.64 -12.61
C PRO A 218 13.11 -18.38 -13.21
N PRO A 219 14.31 -17.79 -13.18
CA PRO A 219 15.52 -18.48 -13.63
C PRO A 219 15.89 -19.62 -12.66
N ASP A 220 16.63 -20.62 -13.12
CA ASP A 220 16.94 -21.84 -12.34
C ASP A 220 17.72 -21.56 -11.03
N ASN A 221 18.39 -20.41 -10.92
CA ASN A 221 19.12 -19.98 -9.73
C ASN A 221 18.24 -19.23 -8.70
N LEU A 222 16.94 -19.05 -8.98
CA LEU A 222 15.96 -18.52 -8.04
C LEU A 222 15.12 -19.67 -7.46
N HIS A 223 15.35 -19.98 -6.19
CA HIS A 223 14.58 -20.99 -5.47
C HIS A 223 13.46 -20.30 -4.68
N ILE A 224 12.21 -20.69 -4.92
CA ILE A 224 11.03 -20.14 -4.23
C ILE A 224 10.49 -21.21 -3.27
N SER A 225 10.42 -20.88 -1.98
CA SER A 225 9.88 -21.77 -0.94
C SER A 225 8.65 -21.14 -0.30
N THR A 226 7.48 -21.73 -0.56
CA THR A 226 6.20 -21.32 0.03
C THR A 226 5.93 -22.09 1.32
N ASN A 227 4.91 -21.68 2.09
CA ASN A 227 4.58 -22.25 3.40
C ASN A 227 5.80 -22.30 4.36
N SER A 228 6.71 -21.34 4.20
CA SER A 228 8.03 -21.27 4.84
C SER A 228 8.09 -20.04 5.72
N VAL A 229 7.62 -20.18 6.96
CA VAL A 229 7.54 -19.07 7.91
C VAL A 229 8.91 -18.81 8.54
N ALA A 230 9.47 -17.62 8.32
CA ALA A 230 10.71 -17.20 8.98
C ALA A 230 10.44 -16.95 10.48
N GLY A 231 11.20 -17.63 11.35
CA GLY A 231 11.09 -17.45 12.80
C GLY A 231 12.05 -16.37 13.32
N ARG A 232 13.31 -16.39 12.86
CA ARG A 232 14.33 -15.39 13.21
C ARG A 232 15.52 -15.37 12.25
N VAL A 233 16.17 -14.22 12.12
CA VAL A 233 17.48 -14.07 11.50
C VAL A 233 18.56 -14.64 12.43
N LEU A 234 19.57 -15.28 11.85
CA LEU A 234 20.73 -15.82 12.56
C LEU A 234 21.90 -14.84 12.46
N PHE A 235 22.64 -14.69 13.55
CA PHE A 235 23.77 -13.78 13.64
C PHE A 235 25.04 -14.47 14.15
N ASP A 236 26.18 -14.05 13.60
CA ASP A 236 27.50 -14.18 14.21
C ASP A 236 27.97 -12.78 14.65
N GLY A 237 27.88 -12.50 15.95
CA GLY A 237 28.03 -11.15 16.48
C GLY A 237 27.01 -10.18 15.88
N LYS A 238 27.47 -9.27 15.02
CA LYS A 238 26.65 -8.25 14.32
C LYS A 238 26.39 -8.56 12.85
N LYS A 239 26.87 -9.71 12.36
CA LYS A 239 26.74 -10.13 10.97
C LYS A 239 25.59 -11.13 10.82
N ALA A 240 24.61 -10.83 9.98
CA ALA A 240 23.58 -11.81 9.64
C ALA A 240 24.18 -12.93 8.77
N THR A 241 23.86 -14.19 9.10
CA THR A 241 24.43 -15.39 8.47
C THR A 241 23.38 -16.31 7.86
N GLY A 242 22.09 -16.03 8.09
CA GLY A 242 21.01 -16.85 7.57
C GLY A 242 19.70 -16.62 8.31
N VAL A 243 18.78 -17.56 8.16
CA VAL A 243 17.45 -17.54 8.77
C VAL A 243 17.12 -18.93 9.31
N ARG A 244 16.44 -18.96 10.46
CA ARG A 244 15.78 -20.15 10.98
C ARG A 244 14.27 -20.00 10.82
N LEU A 245 13.67 -20.98 10.16
CA LEU A 245 12.22 -21.09 9.99
C LEU A 245 11.57 -21.63 11.28
N VAL A 246 10.24 -21.45 11.38
CA VAL A 246 9.45 -21.91 12.53
C VAL A 246 9.47 -23.44 12.68
N ASP A 247 9.57 -24.18 11.58
CA ASP A 247 9.68 -25.65 11.58
C ASP A 247 11.07 -26.17 12.02
N GLY A 248 12.01 -25.26 12.31
CA GLY A 248 13.39 -25.57 12.69
C GLY A 248 14.38 -25.64 11.53
N THR A 249 13.91 -25.61 10.27
CA THR A 249 14.77 -25.56 9.08
C THR A 249 15.65 -24.31 9.11
N THR A 250 16.91 -24.46 8.69
CA THR A 250 17.89 -23.36 8.66
C THR A 250 18.46 -23.21 7.26
N HIS A 251 18.47 -21.97 6.76
CA HIS A 251 19.11 -21.60 5.50
C HIS A 251 20.20 -20.56 5.78
N LEU A 252 21.37 -20.74 5.16
CA LEU A 252 22.53 -19.86 5.32
C LEU A 252 22.70 -18.94 4.11
N ALA A 253 23.07 -17.70 4.37
CA ALA A 253 23.38 -16.67 3.37
C ALA A 253 24.89 -16.38 3.36
N ILE A 254 25.50 -16.38 2.17
CA ILE A 254 26.91 -16.01 1.97
C ILE A 254 27.05 -14.49 2.01
N ARG A 255 26.17 -13.78 1.29
CA ARG A 255 26.20 -12.32 1.16
C ARG A 255 25.19 -11.71 2.11
N GLU A 256 23.89 -11.72 1.80
CA GLU A 256 22.92 -10.97 2.60
C GLU A 256 21.61 -11.70 2.86
N VAL A 257 21.02 -11.40 4.01
CA VAL A 257 19.61 -11.64 4.31
C VAL A 257 18.86 -10.33 4.07
N ILE A 258 17.79 -10.36 3.29
CA ILE A 258 16.94 -9.20 3.01
C ILE A 258 15.51 -9.48 3.46
N ILE A 259 14.97 -8.63 4.32
CA ILE A 259 13.60 -8.74 4.82
C ILE A 259 12.67 -7.88 3.94
N CYS A 260 11.65 -8.52 3.40
CA CYS A 260 10.58 -7.96 2.57
C CYS A 260 9.19 -8.41 3.08
N ALA A 261 9.05 -8.62 4.39
CA ALA A 261 7.85 -9.14 5.02
C ALA A 261 6.72 -8.09 5.15
N GLY A 262 7.01 -6.83 4.82
CA GLY A 262 6.06 -5.73 4.85
C GLY A 262 5.95 -5.06 6.21
N VAL A 263 5.22 -3.94 6.25
CA VAL A 263 5.18 -3.02 7.40
C VAL A 263 4.83 -3.66 8.75
N ILE A 264 4.10 -4.78 8.77
CA ILE A 264 3.71 -5.45 10.01
C ILE A 264 4.71 -6.53 10.42
N ASP A 265 5.05 -7.44 9.52
CA ASP A 265 5.86 -8.61 9.85
C ASP A 265 7.37 -8.35 9.84
N THR A 266 7.83 -7.33 9.10
CA THR A 266 9.24 -6.91 9.14
C THR A 266 9.71 -6.49 10.53
N PRO A 267 9.05 -5.54 11.23
CA PRO A 267 9.48 -5.20 12.59
C PRO A 267 9.31 -6.38 13.55
N LYS A 268 8.26 -7.21 13.41
CA LYS A 268 8.08 -8.43 14.22
C LYS A 268 9.30 -9.36 14.08
N LEU A 269 9.73 -9.65 12.85
CA LEU A 269 10.87 -10.52 12.61
C LEU A 269 12.18 -9.94 13.15
N LEU A 270 12.40 -8.63 13.01
CA LEU A 270 13.56 -7.96 13.59
C LEU A 270 13.57 -8.06 15.12
N LEU A 271 12.43 -7.81 15.77
CA LEU A 271 12.28 -7.92 17.23
C LEU A 271 12.56 -9.35 17.72
N LEU A 272 11.97 -10.37 17.07
CA LEU A 272 12.23 -11.79 17.37
C LEU A 272 13.69 -12.20 17.16
N SER A 273 14.41 -11.45 16.32
CA SER A 273 15.82 -11.66 16.03
C SER A 273 16.76 -10.86 16.95
N GLY A 274 16.23 -10.20 17.99
CA GLY A 274 17.02 -9.40 18.93
C GLY A 274 17.41 -8.02 18.41
N VAL A 275 16.71 -7.49 17.42
CA VAL A 275 16.96 -6.18 16.82
C VAL A 275 15.78 -5.25 17.08
N GLY A 276 15.92 -4.32 18.02
CA GLY A 276 14.83 -3.38 18.34
C GLY A 276 15.02 -2.62 19.65
N PRO A 277 13.93 -2.04 20.21
CA PRO A 277 13.98 -1.30 21.47
C PRO A 277 14.37 -2.19 22.66
N ASP A 278 15.25 -1.69 23.53
CA ASP A 278 15.77 -2.45 24.67
C ASP A 278 14.66 -2.92 25.63
N ASP A 279 13.69 -2.05 25.91
CA ASP A 279 12.54 -2.34 26.77
C ASP A 279 11.62 -3.42 26.19
N GLU A 280 11.41 -3.40 24.88
CA GLU A 280 10.61 -4.40 24.16
C GLU A 280 11.28 -5.77 24.18
N LEU A 281 12.57 -5.83 23.86
CA LEU A 281 13.35 -7.08 23.87
C LEU A 281 13.43 -7.67 25.29
N ALA A 282 13.70 -6.84 26.30
CA ALA A 282 13.76 -7.26 27.69
C ALA A 282 12.42 -7.83 28.19
N ARG A 283 11.28 -7.22 27.82
CA ARG A 283 9.94 -7.69 28.18
C ARG A 283 9.68 -9.13 27.74
N HIS A 284 10.23 -9.52 26.60
CA HIS A 284 10.06 -10.85 26.02
C HIS A 284 11.26 -11.79 26.27
N SER A 285 12.22 -11.38 27.12
CA SER A 285 13.43 -12.16 27.41
C SER A 285 14.25 -12.52 26.16
N ILE A 286 14.27 -11.62 25.17
CA ILE A 286 15.02 -11.78 23.93
C ILE A 286 16.40 -11.14 24.12
N ALA A 287 17.46 -11.90 23.85
CA ALA A 287 18.81 -11.37 23.96
C ALA A 287 19.07 -10.33 22.86
N PRO A 288 19.54 -9.11 23.20
CA PRO A 288 19.74 -8.07 22.21
C PRO A 288 20.95 -8.36 21.32
N VAL A 289 20.70 -8.40 20.01
CA VAL A 289 21.73 -8.34 18.97
C VAL A 289 22.05 -6.89 18.67
N SER A 290 21.05 -6.01 18.52
CA SER A 290 21.23 -4.57 18.32
C SER A 290 20.08 -3.77 18.91
N ILE A 291 20.40 -2.72 19.65
CA ILE A 291 19.41 -1.81 20.20
C ILE A 291 19.10 -0.73 19.15
N LEU A 292 17.93 -0.85 18.54
CA LEU A 292 17.41 0.10 17.55
C LEU A 292 15.99 0.53 17.97
N PRO A 293 15.86 1.65 18.71
CA PRO A 293 14.58 2.08 19.28
C PRO A 293 13.48 2.40 18.25
N GLY A 294 13.85 2.61 16.98
CA GLY A 294 12.91 2.90 15.90
C GLY A 294 12.14 1.68 15.38
N ILE A 295 12.63 0.46 15.61
CA ILE A 295 11.98 -0.76 15.09
C ILE A 295 10.58 -0.92 15.69
N GLY A 296 9.59 -1.11 14.82
CA GLY A 296 8.18 -1.22 15.18
C GLY A 296 7.52 0.11 15.54
N ARG A 297 8.24 1.24 15.54
CA ARG A 297 7.68 2.57 15.79
C ARG A 297 7.35 3.29 14.49
N ASN A 298 6.72 4.46 14.57
CA ASN A 298 6.44 5.29 13.40
C ASN A 298 5.61 4.57 12.32
N LEU A 299 4.68 3.68 12.72
CA LEU A 299 3.69 3.16 11.79
C LEU A 299 2.79 4.33 11.38
N GLY A 300 2.90 4.78 10.14
CA GLY A 300 1.91 5.64 9.53
C GLY A 300 1.02 4.81 8.60
N ASP A 301 -0.23 5.23 8.41
CA ASP A 301 -1.13 4.68 7.40
C ASP A 301 -2.12 5.78 6.96
N HIS A 302 -2.70 5.63 5.79
CA HIS A 302 -3.84 6.40 5.32
C HIS A 302 -5.13 5.78 5.89
N CYS A 303 -5.79 6.51 6.79
CA CYS A 303 -7.11 6.12 7.28
C CYS A 303 -8.22 6.77 6.44
N MET A 304 -9.39 6.14 6.35
CA MET A 304 -10.50 6.66 5.55
C MET A 304 -11.83 6.66 6.30
N THR A 305 -12.70 7.59 5.94
CA THR A 305 -14.16 7.52 6.21
C THR A 305 -14.93 7.61 4.89
N ARG A 306 -16.27 7.53 4.93
CA ARG A 306 -17.15 7.53 3.75
C ARG A 306 -18.32 8.49 3.93
N VAL A 307 -18.70 9.18 2.87
CA VAL A 307 -19.99 9.88 2.76
C VAL A 307 -20.72 9.27 1.57
N MET A 308 -21.94 8.80 1.82
CA MET A 308 -22.75 8.05 0.86
C MET A 308 -24.21 8.43 0.93
N ALA A 309 -24.87 8.45 -0.22
CA ALA A 309 -26.31 8.55 -0.37
C ALA A 309 -26.77 7.54 -1.42
N TYR A 310 -28.00 7.04 -1.30
CA TYR A 310 -28.60 6.32 -2.41
C TYR A 310 -28.83 7.29 -3.58
N ALA A 311 -28.56 6.80 -4.79
CA ALA A 311 -28.94 7.46 -6.03
C ALA A 311 -30.33 7.00 -6.47
N LYS A 312 -31.00 7.82 -7.30
CA LYS A 312 -32.28 7.45 -7.93
C LYS A 312 -32.18 6.10 -8.64
N PRO A 313 -33.23 5.25 -8.58
CA PRO A 313 -33.30 4.03 -9.36
C PRO A 313 -33.01 4.27 -10.85
N GLY A 314 -32.24 3.37 -11.47
CA GLY A 314 -31.86 3.49 -12.89
C GLY A 314 -30.71 4.45 -13.19
N THR A 315 -30.08 5.08 -12.18
CA THR A 315 -28.88 5.91 -12.39
C THR A 315 -27.74 5.11 -13.01
N ILE A 316 -27.53 3.88 -12.55
CA ILE A 316 -26.63 2.87 -13.14
C ILE A 316 -27.31 1.48 -13.05
N PRO A 317 -26.89 0.50 -13.85
CA PRO A 317 -27.35 -0.88 -13.70
C PRO A 317 -27.04 -1.42 -12.30
N LEU A 318 -28.01 -2.13 -11.72
CA LEU A 318 -27.82 -2.86 -10.46
C LEU A 318 -27.21 -4.24 -10.75
N VAL A 319 -26.40 -4.71 -9.80
CA VAL A 319 -25.80 -6.03 -9.80
C VAL A 319 -26.17 -6.71 -8.49
N SER A 320 -26.76 -7.89 -8.56
CA SER A 320 -27.12 -8.71 -7.40
C SER A 320 -26.00 -9.68 -7.01
N SER A 321 -26.07 -10.24 -5.80
CA SER A 321 -25.17 -11.33 -5.40
C SER A 321 -25.33 -12.57 -6.30
N ALA A 322 -26.53 -12.79 -6.85
CA ALA A 322 -26.78 -13.88 -7.79
C ALA A 322 -26.09 -13.65 -9.15
N ASP A 323 -26.06 -12.41 -9.64
CA ASP A 323 -25.32 -12.05 -10.85
C ASP A 323 -23.82 -12.30 -10.64
N ILE A 324 -23.25 -11.81 -9.54
CA ILE A 324 -21.83 -12.03 -9.18
C ILE A 324 -21.52 -13.52 -9.11
N ALA A 325 -22.37 -14.33 -8.46
CA ALA A 325 -22.19 -15.78 -8.36
C ALA A 325 -22.23 -16.46 -9.74
N SER A 326 -23.12 -16.02 -10.63
CA SER A 326 -23.18 -16.50 -12.01
C SER A 326 -21.94 -16.13 -12.79
N TRP A 327 -21.44 -14.89 -12.65
CA TRP A 327 -20.23 -14.44 -13.35
C TRP A 327 -18.98 -15.17 -12.87
N LYS A 328 -18.87 -15.43 -11.56
CA LYS A 328 -17.82 -16.29 -11.00
C LYS A 328 -17.91 -17.71 -11.54
N SER A 329 -19.11 -18.28 -11.59
CA SER A 329 -19.32 -19.63 -12.14
C SER A 329 -18.93 -19.72 -13.62
N GLN A 330 -19.25 -18.69 -14.42
CA GLN A 330 -18.82 -18.61 -15.83
C GLN A 330 -17.29 -18.49 -15.94
N TRP A 331 -16.68 -17.57 -15.18
CA TRP A 331 -15.23 -17.39 -15.12
C TRP A 331 -14.50 -18.69 -14.75
N GLU A 332 -15.00 -19.42 -13.76
CA GLU A 332 -14.43 -20.70 -13.36
C GLU A 332 -14.58 -21.80 -14.42
N ALA A 333 -15.64 -21.77 -15.22
CA ALA A 333 -15.93 -22.79 -16.23
C ALA A 333 -15.11 -22.60 -17.51
N ASP A 334 -15.04 -21.38 -18.04
CA ASP A 334 -14.48 -21.13 -19.37
C ASP A 334 -13.59 -19.87 -19.47
N GLN A 335 -13.34 -19.20 -18.34
CA GLN A 335 -12.52 -17.99 -18.29
C GLN A 335 -13.09 -16.83 -19.12
N THR A 336 -14.42 -16.73 -19.19
CA THR A 336 -15.12 -15.61 -19.85
C THR A 336 -16.12 -14.93 -18.90
N GLY A 337 -16.75 -13.86 -19.38
CA GLY A 337 -17.89 -13.23 -18.72
C GLY A 337 -17.57 -11.88 -18.07
N PRO A 338 -18.59 -11.25 -17.46
CA PRO A 338 -18.52 -9.85 -17.02
C PRO A 338 -17.44 -9.56 -15.96
N LEU A 339 -16.98 -10.58 -15.23
CA LEU A 339 -15.95 -10.42 -14.19
C LEU A 339 -14.61 -9.89 -14.74
N LEU A 340 -14.34 -10.08 -16.02
CA LEU A 340 -13.17 -9.54 -16.71
C LEU A 340 -13.28 -8.03 -17.00
N ASP A 341 -14.51 -7.52 -17.14
CA ASP A 341 -14.78 -6.13 -17.48
C ASP A 341 -14.85 -5.21 -16.24
N GLU A 342 -15.02 -5.78 -15.04
CA GLU A 342 -15.21 -5.07 -13.76
C GLU A 342 -13.89 -4.53 -13.17
N SER A 343 -13.16 -3.81 -14.00
CA SER A 343 -11.85 -3.25 -13.68
C SER A 343 -11.87 -2.18 -12.58
N ALA A 344 -10.71 -1.93 -11.97
CA ALA A 344 -10.54 -1.06 -10.80
C ALA A 344 -10.54 0.44 -11.06
N LEU A 345 -11.09 0.90 -12.18
CA LEU A 345 -11.11 2.33 -12.47
C LEU A 345 -11.99 3.07 -11.45
N VAL A 346 -11.36 3.97 -10.69
CA VAL A 346 -12.01 4.81 -9.69
C VAL A 346 -11.52 6.23 -9.92
N ALA A 347 -12.43 7.20 -9.99
CA ALA A 347 -12.04 8.60 -10.04
C ALA A 347 -11.48 9.01 -8.68
N LEU A 348 -10.24 9.49 -8.64
CA LEU A 348 -9.56 9.91 -7.41
C LEU A 348 -9.21 11.38 -7.49
N GLY A 349 -9.07 12.05 -6.36
CA GLY A 349 -8.48 13.38 -6.33
C GLY A 349 -7.77 13.66 -5.03
N PHE A 350 -6.68 14.42 -5.10
CA PHE A 350 -5.86 14.80 -3.95
C PHE A 350 -5.97 16.29 -3.72
N PHE A 351 -6.15 16.70 -2.48
CA PHE A 351 -6.56 18.07 -2.15
C PHE A 351 -5.86 18.59 -0.89
N LYS A 352 -5.79 19.91 -0.81
CA LYS A 352 -5.49 20.63 0.42
C LYS A 352 -6.79 21.11 1.05
N VAL A 353 -6.75 21.30 2.36
CA VAL A 353 -7.78 22.02 3.09
C VAL A 353 -7.58 23.52 2.84
N ASP A 354 -8.64 24.19 2.39
CA ASP A 354 -8.63 25.63 2.18
C ASP A 354 -8.39 26.37 3.50
N ASN A 355 -7.55 27.42 3.48
CA ASN A 355 -7.22 28.22 4.65
C ASN A 355 -6.72 27.41 5.86
N ILE A 356 -5.98 26.31 5.64
CA ILE A 356 -5.51 25.43 6.72
C ILE A 356 -4.81 26.20 7.88
N GLN A 357 -4.11 27.28 7.55
CA GLN A 357 -3.38 28.13 8.49
C GLN A 357 -4.28 28.88 9.49
N SER A 358 -5.58 28.99 9.20
CA SER A 358 -6.57 29.63 10.07
C SER A 358 -7.02 28.73 11.23
N PHE A 359 -6.75 27.43 11.17
CA PHE A 359 -7.15 26.48 12.22
C PHE A 359 -6.13 26.44 13.38
N PRO A 360 -6.60 26.41 14.64
CA PRO A 360 -5.72 26.31 15.80
C PRO A 360 -4.87 25.03 15.79
N GLU A 361 -5.39 23.93 15.28
CA GLU A 361 -4.70 22.65 15.16
C GLU A 361 -3.46 22.75 14.27
N PHE A 362 -3.52 23.53 13.20
CA PHE A 362 -2.35 23.82 12.34
C PHE A 362 -1.37 24.79 13.02
N ARG A 363 -1.87 25.86 13.66
CA ARG A 363 -1.00 26.83 14.34
C ARG A 363 -0.18 26.22 15.49
N ALA A 364 -0.71 25.16 16.10
CA ALA A 364 -0.06 24.42 17.19
C ALA A 364 1.09 23.50 16.71
N LEU A 365 1.22 23.25 15.40
CA LEU A 365 2.28 22.41 14.86
C LEU A 365 3.65 23.09 14.97
N ASP A 366 4.72 22.30 14.90
CA ASP A 366 6.07 22.82 14.73
C ASP A 366 6.27 23.40 13.32
N GLU A 367 7.27 24.27 13.17
CA GLU A 367 7.51 24.99 11.92
C GLU A 367 7.92 24.09 10.76
N ALA A 368 8.61 22.97 11.00
CA ALA A 368 9.00 22.04 9.93
C ALA A 368 7.77 21.31 9.38
N THR A 369 6.86 20.88 10.25
CA THR A 369 5.59 20.29 9.85
C THR A 369 4.70 21.30 9.12
N LYS A 370 4.64 22.56 9.58
CA LYS A 370 3.90 23.63 8.87
C LYS A 370 4.47 23.90 7.48
N ASP A 371 5.80 23.99 7.36
CA ASP A 371 6.48 24.15 6.07
C ASP A 371 6.05 23.02 5.12
N PHE A 372 6.27 21.77 5.52
CA PHE A 372 5.95 20.60 4.71
C PHE A 372 4.48 20.54 4.26
N LEU A 373 3.54 20.78 5.19
CA LEU A 373 2.11 20.73 4.91
C LEU A 373 1.62 21.93 4.08
N THR A 374 2.34 23.04 4.02
CA THR A 374 1.94 24.21 3.20
C THR A 374 2.51 24.22 1.80
N ARG A 375 3.43 23.29 1.49
CA ARG A 375 3.99 23.16 0.16
C ARG A 375 2.89 22.81 -0.89
N PRO A 376 2.94 23.34 -2.12
CA PRO A 376 1.84 23.27 -3.09
C PRO A 376 1.32 21.87 -3.45
N GLN A 377 2.18 20.86 -3.52
CA GLN A 377 1.85 19.49 -3.90
C GLN A 377 1.72 18.52 -2.72
N THR A 378 1.96 18.93 -1.47
CA THR A 378 1.64 18.12 -0.29
C THR A 378 0.12 18.03 -0.08
N ALA A 379 -0.47 16.85 -0.28
CA ALA A 379 -1.91 16.63 -0.09
C ALA A 379 -2.29 16.54 1.40
N HIS A 380 -3.48 17.01 1.77
CA HIS A 380 -4.03 16.78 3.13
C HIS A 380 -5.02 15.61 3.11
N PHE A 381 -5.78 15.45 2.04
CA PHE A 381 -6.71 14.33 1.91
C PHE A 381 -6.90 13.95 0.44
N GLU A 382 -7.35 12.72 0.24
CA GLU A 382 -7.83 12.20 -1.02
C GLU A 382 -9.35 12.04 -0.97
N LEU A 383 -10.03 12.29 -2.09
CA LEU A 383 -11.39 11.85 -2.35
C LEU A 383 -11.42 10.76 -3.40
N SER A 384 -12.05 9.63 -3.08
CA SER A 384 -12.34 8.58 -4.04
C SER A 384 -13.82 8.63 -4.41
N LEU A 385 -14.11 9.04 -5.65
CA LEU A 385 -15.40 9.47 -6.15
C LEU A 385 -16.05 8.39 -7.01
N GLY A 386 -17.33 8.09 -6.78
CA GLY A 386 -18.01 7.11 -7.61
C GLY A 386 -19.52 7.02 -7.42
N ILE A 387 -20.15 6.33 -8.37
CA ILE A 387 -21.50 5.79 -8.25
C ILE A 387 -21.34 4.29 -8.46
N LEU A 388 -21.78 3.50 -7.49
CA LEU A 388 -21.55 2.06 -7.49
C LEU A 388 -22.82 1.30 -7.14
N THR A 389 -22.90 0.08 -7.62
CA THR A 389 -23.90 -0.88 -7.17
C THR A 389 -23.42 -1.50 -5.86
N ILE A 390 -24.32 -1.58 -4.89
CA ILE A 390 -24.11 -2.40 -3.68
C ILE A 390 -24.92 -3.66 -3.92
N PRO A 391 -24.30 -4.86 -3.90
CA PRO A 391 -25.02 -6.11 -4.11
C PRO A 391 -26.25 -6.20 -3.22
N ASP A 392 -27.38 -6.56 -3.83
CA ASP A 392 -28.70 -6.74 -3.20
C ASP A 392 -29.33 -5.47 -2.60
N ALA A 393 -28.69 -4.30 -2.72
CA ALA A 393 -29.30 -3.04 -2.34
C ALA A 393 -30.38 -2.62 -3.37
N PRO A 394 -31.47 -1.96 -2.91
CA PRO A 394 -32.57 -1.57 -3.79
C PRO A 394 -32.20 -0.45 -4.78
N LYS A 395 -31.08 0.23 -4.55
CA LYS A 395 -30.65 1.43 -5.27
C LYS A 395 -29.12 1.47 -5.36
N PRO A 396 -28.56 2.07 -6.42
CA PRO A 396 -27.13 2.35 -6.46
C PRO A 396 -26.77 3.40 -5.40
N ALA A 397 -25.49 3.48 -5.04
CA ALA A 397 -24.98 4.44 -4.08
C ALA A 397 -24.05 5.45 -4.76
N ILE A 398 -24.29 6.73 -4.53
CA ILE A 398 -23.27 7.77 -4.71
C ILE A 398 -22.34 7.67 -3.51
N ARG A 399 -21.04 7.54 -3.76
CA ARG A 399 -20.04 7.26 -2.74
C ARG A 399 -18.85 8.16 -2.91
N THR A 400 -18.42 8.73 -1.78
CA THR A 400 -17.09 9.33 -1.63
C THR A 400 -16.41 8.73 -0.42
N SER A 401 -15.16 8.30 -0.56
CA SER A 401 -14.29 8.14 0.61
C SER A 401 -13.46 9.39 0.79
N VAL A 402 -13.27 9.79 2.04
CA VAL A 402 -12.30 10.81 2.45
C VAL A 402 -11.16 10.07 3.11
N ILE A 403 -9.96 10.14 2.52
CA ILE A 403 -8.79 9.42 2.98
C ILE A 403 -7.77 10.45 3.46
N LEU A 404 -7.30 10.32 4.70
CA LEU A 404 -6.33 11.22 5.28
C LEU A 404 -4.95 10.99 4.66
N MET A 405 -4.36 12.06 4.12
CA MET A 405 -2.99 12.09 3.61
C MET A 405 -2.10 12.85 4.59
N ASN A 406 -0.80 12.54 4.60
CA ASN A 406 0.18 13.21 5.47
C ASN A 406 -0.26 13.32 6.94
N ALA A 407 -0.87 12.24 7.46
CA ALA A 407 -1.32 12.14 8.84
C ALA A 407 -0.15 12.41 9.82
N LEU A 408 -0.46 12.96 10.99
CA LEU A 408 0.50 13.18 12.07
C LEU A 408 0.43 12.12 13.16
N SER A 409 -0.70 11.42 13.29
CA SER A 409 -0.81 10.29 14.21
C SER A 409 0.11 9.15 13.79
N ARG A 410 0.71 8.47 14.77
CA ARG A 410 1.64 7.36 14.54
C ARG A 410 1.30 6.18 15.45
N GLY A 411 1.14 5.03 14.82
CA GLY A 411 0.98 3.75 15.47
C GLY A 411 2.31 3.06 15.75
N ARG A 412 2.21 1.78 16.13
CA ARG A 412 3.33 0.88 16.34
C ARG A 412 2.95 -0.58 16.14
N VAL A 413 3.98 -1.39 15.90
CA VAL A 413 3.94 -2.86 15.90
C VAL A 413 4.87 -3.35 17.00
N SER A 414 4.37 -4.19 17.89
CA SER A 414 5.16 -4.75 19.00
C SER A 414 4.93 -6.26 19.12
N LEU A 415 5.74 -6.93 19.93
CA LEU A 415 5.59 -8.36 20.15
C LEU A 415 4.45 -8.63 21.12
N ARG A 416 3.71 -9.70 20.84
CA ARG A 416 2.79 -10.30 21.81
C ARG A 416 3.52 -11.24 22.76
N SER A 417 4.44 -12.02 22.21
CA SER A 417 5.31 -12.95 22.93
C SER A 417 6.61 -13.16 22.14
N ALA A 418 7.51 -13.97 22.68
CA ALA A 418 8.71 -14.42 21.97
C ALA A 418 8.44 -15.59 20.99
N ASP A 419 7.19 -16.07 20.90
CA ASP A 419 6.79 -17.09 19.94
C ASP A 419 6.51 -16.45 18.58
N SER A 420 7.26 -16.89 17.56
CA SER A 420 7.07 -16.45 16.18
C SER A 420 5.69 -16.76 15.59
N ALA A 421 4.98 -17.76 16.13
CA ALA A 421 3.63 -18.11 15.69
C ALA A 421 2.56 -17.11 16.18
N ASP A 422 2.83 -16.37 17.26
CA ASP A 422 1.86 -15.40 17.78
C ASP A 422 1.75 -14.19 16.85
N PRO A 423 0.53 -13.67 16.57
CA PRO A 423 0.38 -12.44 15.81
C PRO A 423 0.94 -11.26 16.61
N PRO A 424 1.50 -10.24 15.95
CA PRO A 424 1.99 -9.07 16.64
C PRO A 424 0.85 -8.30 17.32
N ILE A 425 1.22 -7.36 18.18
CA ILE A 425 0.31 -6.33 18.66
C ILE A 425 0.36 -5.19 17.65
N LEU A 426 -0.81 -4.79 17.14
CA LEU A 426 -0.96 -3.73 16.15
C LEU A 426 -1.73 -2.56 16.76
N GLU A 427 -1.10 -1.39 16.77
CA GLU A 427 -1.68 -0.11 17.16
C GLU A 427 -1.57 0.82 15.97
N LEU A 428 -2.68 1.33 15.45
CA LEU A 428 -2.68 2.24 14.29
C LEU A 428 -2.54 3.71 14.71
N GLY A 429 -3.03 4.06 15.90
CA GLY A 429 -3.01 5.42 16.43
C GLY A 429 -3.97 6.37 15.71
N TYR A 430 -5.00 5.84 15.04
CA TYR A 430 -5.85 6.66 14.21
C TYR A 430 -6.59 7.74 14.99
N LEU A 431 -6.50 8.98 14.48
CA LEU A 431 -7.13 10.18 15.03
C LEU A 431 -6.61 10.60 16.41
N ASP A 432 -5.45 10.11 16.86
CA ASP A 432 -4.85 10.56 18.11
C ASP A 432 -4.45 12.05 18.01
N HIS A 433 -3.96 12.50 16.86
CA HIS A 433 -3.56 13.88 16.62
C HIS A 433 -4.73 14.79 16.20
N ALA A 434 -4.83 15.99 16.79
CA ALA A 434 -5.95 16.92 16.53
C ALA A 434 -6.00 17.44 15.08
N PHE A 435 -4.85 17.67 14.47
CA PHE A 435 -4.75 18.08 13.08
C PHE A 435 -5.38 17.07 12.12
N ASP A 436 -5.20 15.77 12.37
CA ASP A 436 -5.74 14.70 11.51
C ASP A 436 -7.27 14.72 11.52
N ARG A 437 -7.86 14.93 12.70
CA ARG A 437 -9.31 15.10 12.87
C ARG A 437 -9.80 16.33 12.10
N ARG A 438 -9.11 17.46 12.23
CA ARG A 438 -9.42 18.70 11.51
C ARG A 438 -9.43 18.49 9.99
N VAL A 439 -8.41 17.83 9.44
CA VAL A 439 -8.32 17.56 8.00
C VAL A 439 -9.48 16.68 7.51
N LEU A 440 -9.82 15.62 8.24
CA LEU A 440 -10.95 14.77 7.89
C LEU A 440 -12.31 15.47 8.03
N VAL A 441 -12.48 16.34 9.02
CA VAL A 441 -13.70 17.18 9.16
C VAL A 441 -13.89 18.03 7.91
N GLU A 442 -12.85 18.73 7.46
CA GLU A 442 -12.92 19.56 6.26
C GLU A 442 -13.08 18.71 4.98
N GLY A 443 -12.40 17.58 4.88
CA GLY A 443 -12.58 16.62 3.78
C GLY A 443 -14.01 16.08 3.69
N CYS A 444 -14.67 15.80 4.82
CA CYS A 444 -16.08 15.42 4.88
C CYS A 444 -17.01 16.51 4.34
N LYS A 445 -16.71 17.80 4.59
CA LYS A 445 -17.49 18.91 4.02
C LYS A 445 -17.34 19.00 2.50
N VAL A 446 -16.16 18.69 1.95
CA VAL A 446 -15.98 18.59 0.49
C VAL A 446 -16.72 17.37 -0.07
N ALA A 447 -16.65 16.23 0.62
CA ALA A 447 -17.39 15.02 0.25
C ALA A 447 -18.91 15.26 0.22
N ARG A 448 -19.45 16.00 1.18
CA ARG A 448 -20.86 16.45 1.19
C ARG A 448 -21.21 17.17 -0.10
N ARG A 449 -20.39 18.15 -0.52
CA ARG A 449 -20.62 18.92 -1.75
C ARG A 449 -20.65 18.01 -2.97
N PHE A 450 -19.75 17.03 -3.04
CA PHE A 450 -19.78 16.04 -4.11
C PHE A 450 -21.06 15.19 -4.07
N VAL A 451 -21.46 14.68 -2.92
CA VAL A 451 -22.61 13.76 -2.82
C VAL A 451 -23.94 14.48 -3.07
N TYR A 452 -24.12 15.68 -2.51
CA TYR A 452 -25.43 16.35 -2.45
C TYR A 452 -25.55 17.57 -3.36
N ASP A 453 -24.44 18.24 -3.70
CA ASP A 453 -24.46 19.53 -4.41
C ASP A 453 -23.92 19.43 -5.85
N SER A 454 -23.48 18.24 -6.30
CA SER A 454 -22.86 18.05 -7.63
C SER A 454 -23.84 17.79 -8.77
N GLY A 455 -25.14 17.84 -8.49
CA GLY A 455 -26.19 17.49 -9.44
C GLY A 455 -26.30 16.00 -9.73
N LEU A 456 -25.57 15.15 -8.99
CA LEU A 456 -25.85 13.72 -8.95
C LEU A 456 -27.25 13.49 -8.36
N PRO A 457 -27.98 12.46 -8.81
CA PRO A 457 -29.37 12.23 -8.40
C PRO A 457 -29.44 11.55 -7.02
N ALA A 458 -28.91 12.19 -5.97
CA ALA A 458 -29.00 11.73 -4.60
C ALA A 458 -30.44 11.80 -4.07
N GLU A 459 -30.85 10.81 -3.29
CA GLU A 459 -32.16 10.77 -2.63
C GLU A 459 -32.02 10.81 -1.11
N GLU A 460 -31.57 9.71 -0.50
CA GLU A 460 -31.54 9.55 0.95
C GLU A 460 -30.11 9.22 1.44
N PRO A 461 -29.68 9.76 2.59
CA PRO A 461 -28.38 9.43 3.17
C PRO A 461 -28.26 7.94 3.46
N LEU A 462 -27.11 7.36 3.09
CA LEU A 462 -26.79 5.96 3.36
C LEU A 462 -25.72 5.84 4.46
N LEU A 463 -24.68 6.66 4.38
CA LEU A 463 -23.59 6.68 5.36
C LEU A 463 -23.04 8.11 5.46
N GLY A 464 -22.83 8.61 6.67
CA GLY A 464 -22.30 9.94 6.90
C GLY A 464 -22.65 10.47 8.29
N PRO A 465 -22.18 11.68 8.62
CA PRO A 465 -22.48 12.30 9.91
C PRO A 465 -23.97 12.68 10.01
N LYS A 466 -24.49 12.75 11.26
CA LYS A 466 -25.89 13.11 11.52
C LYS A 466 -26.18 14.59 11.26
N GLY A 467 -25.17 15.42 11.41
CA GLY A 467 -25.15 16.84 11.07
C GLY A 467 -23.84 17.20 10.37
N TRP A 468 -23.74 18.43 9.87
CA TRP A 468 -22.57 18.91 9.12
C TRP A 468 -21.76 19.97 9.87
N GLU A 469 -22.09 20.17 11.15
CA GLU A 469 -21.26 20.92 12.08
C GLU A 469 -20.04 20.10 12.51
N ASP A 470 -18.97 20.76 12.94
CA ASP A 470 -17.69 20.12 13.25
C ASP A 470 -17.83 19.00 14.28
N GLU A 471 -18.61 19.21 15.34
CA GLU A 471 -18.78 18.22 16.42
C GLU A 471 -19.48 16.95 15.94
N ASP A 472 -20.49 17.09 15.07
CA ASP A 472 -21.22 15.95 14.51
C ASP A 472 -20.33 15.13 13.57
N ILE A 473 -19.49 15.83 12.78
CA ILE A 473 -18.53 15.17 11.90
C ILE A 473 -17.46 14.46 12.72
N GLU A 474 -16.88 15.11 13.73
CA GLU A 474 -15.84 14.50 14.56
C GLU A 474 -16.35 13.23 15.26
N LYS A 475 -17.57 13.26 15.80
CA LYS A 475 -18.20 12.06 16.37
C LYS A 475 -18.31 10.95 15.33
N TYR A 476 -18.79 11.28 14.13
CA TYR A 476 -18.89 10.33 13.04
C TYR A 476 -17.53 9.74 12.65
N LEU A 477 -16.44 10.52 12.65
CA LEU A 477 -15.10 10.02 12.35
C LEU A 477 -14.67 8.89 13.30
N ARG A 478 -14.90 9.05 14.60
CA ARG A 478 -14.55 8.04 15.62
C ARG A 478 -15.26 6.70 15.37
N GLU A 479 -16.52 6.77 14.93
CA GLU A 479 -17.37 5.61 14.62
C GLU A 479 -17.06 4.96 13.26
N SER A 480 -16.52 5.72 12.29
CA SER A 480 -16.52 5.32 10.87
C SER A 480 -15.14 5.16 10.23
N VAL A 481 -14.08 5.68 10.83
CA VAL A 481 -12.73 5.60 10.25
C VAL A 481 -12.27 4.14 10.18
N VAL A 482 -11.70 3.74 9.05
CA VAL A 482 -11.16 2.40 8.81
C VAL A 482 -9.83 2.48 8.07
N PRO A 483 -9.01 1.41 8.06
CA PRO A 483 -7.76 1.40 7.33
C PRO A 483 -7.97 1.50 5.80
N THR A 484 -6.98 2.08 5.12
CA THR A 484 -6.80 1.92 3.65
C THR A 484 -5.71 0.89 3.34
N TRP A 485 -5.09 0.30 4.38
CA TRP A 485 -4.06 -0.74 4.26
C TRP A 485 -2.76 -0.24 3.60
N HIS A 486 -2.45 1.04 3.76
CA HIS A 486 -1.29 1.74 3.20
C HIS A 486 -0.14 1.91 4.21
N GLY A 487 -0.12 1.09 5.28
CA GLY A 487 0.85 1.17 6.35
C GLY A 487 2.31 1.22 5.88
N CYS A 488 3.09 2.13 6.46
CA CYS A 488 4.52 2.32 6.20
C CYS A 488 5.30 2.70 7.46
N GLY A 489 6.64 2.64 7.40
CA GLY A 489 7.54 3.38 8.31
C GLY A 489 8.01 2.66 9.58
N THR A 490 7.65 1.40 9.79
CA THR A 490 8.01 0.60 10.98
C THR A 490 9.47 0.16 11.08
N ALA A 491 10.24 0.33 10.01
CA ALA A 491 11.69 0.17 9.95
C ALA A 491 12.29 1.36 9.18
N LYS A 492 11.92 2.57 9.60
CA LYS A 492 12.15 3.85 8.91
C LYS A 492 13.57 4.01 8.35
N MET A 493 13.68 4.34 7.07
CA MET A 493 14.91 4.76 6.40
C MET A 493 15.30 6.18 6.83
N GLY A 494 16.59 6.46 6.91
CA GLY A 494 17.09 7.80 7.20
C GLY A 494 18.60 7.87 7.23
N ARG A 495 19.12 9.07 7.51
CA ARG A 495 20.56 9.25 7.74
C ARG A 495 20.97 8.56 9.03
N VAL A 496 22.11 7.87 8.99
CA VAL A 496 22.68 7.21 10.17
C VAL A 496 22.96 8.26 11.25
N GLY A 497 22.48 8.01 12.46
CA GLY A 497 22.59 8.94 13.60
C GLY A 497 21.36 9.81 13.84
N GLU A 498 20.45 9.93 12.86
CA GLU A 498 19.18 10.62 13.05
C GLU A 498 18.18 9.78 13.87
N GLN A 499 17.30 10.46 14.59
CA GLN A 499 16.37 9.80 15.49
C GLN A 499 15.38 8.89 14.75
N GLY A 500 15.27 7.65 15.24
CA GLY A 500 14.36 6.65 14.70
C GLY A 500 14.79 6.03 13.37
N THR A 501 15.98 6.35 12.85
CA THR A 501 16.56 5.67 11.69
C THR A 501 16.83 4.21 12.03
N CYS A 502 16.27 3.30 11.24
CA CYS A 502 16.43 1.86 11.36
C CYS A 502 17.28 1.29 10.23
N VAL A 503 17.14 1.84 9.02
CA VAL A 503 17.94 1.50 7.85
C VAL A 503 18.54 2.73 7.19
N ASP A 504 19.71 2.57 6.57
CA ASP A 504 20.36 3.64 5.79
C ASP A 504 19.80 3.76 4.35
N SER A 505 20.33 4.68 3.55
CA SER A 505 19.95 4.89 2.14
C SER A 505 20.21 3.66 1.25
N GLU A 506 21.06 2.75 1.71
CA GLU A 506 21.37 1.49 1.04
C GLU A 506 20.49 0.35 1.57
N PHE A 507 19.42 0.64 2.32
CA PHE A 507 18.53 -0.35 2.94
C PHE A 507 19.19 -1.23 4.02
N ARG A 508 20.42 -0.93 4.44
CA ARG A 508 21.15 -1.71 5.45
C ARG A 508 20.62 -1.40 6.83
N VAL A 509 20.37 -2.44 7.63
CA VAL A 509 19.96 -2.26 9.03
C VAL A 509 21.12 -1.65 9.82
N VAL A 510 20.87 -0.51 10.46
CA VAL A 510 21.92 0.28 11.12
C VAL A 510 22.65 -0.53 12.19
N GLY A 511 23.97 -0.54 12.13
CA GLY A 511 24.84 -1.24 13.09
C GLY A 511 24.91 -2.76 12.90
N LEU A 512 24.35 -3.29 11.82
CA LEU A 512 24.44 -4.69 11.44
C LEU A 512 25.06 -4.81 10.04
N SER A 513 25.71 -5.94 9.78
CA SER A 513 26.19 -6.28 8.45
C SER A 513 25.39 -7.43 7.87
N ASN A 514 25.30 -7.45 6.53
CA ASN A 514 24.64 -8.50 5.76
C ASN A 514 23.13 -8.63 6.02
N LEU A 515 22.49 -7.57 6.53
CA LEU A 515 21.06 -7.52 6.78
C LEU A 515 20.47 -6.24 6.17
N ARG A 516 19.45 -6.40 5.32
CA ARG A 516 18.66 -5.30 4.76
C ARG A 516 17.18 -5.46 5.02
N VAL A 517 16.45 -4.35 4.89
CA VAL A 517 14.99 -4.33 4.81
C VAL A 517 14.60 -3.58 3.54
N ALA A 518 13.77 -4.16 2.69
CA ALA A 518 13.37 -3.57 1.42
C ALA A 518 11.86 -3.78 1.17
N ASP A 519 11.03 -3.09 1.96
CA ASP A 519 9.58 -3.04 1.79
C ASP A 519 9.01 -1.73 2.37
N LEU A 520 7.68 -1.55 2.37
CA LEU A 520 7.02 -0.32 2.84
C LEU A 520 7.34 0.08 4.31
N SER A 521 7.86 -0.83 5.13
CA SER A 521 8.37 -0.48 6.46
C SER A 521 9.47 0.58 6.44
N VAL A 522 10.19 0.74 5.32
CA VAL A 522 11.30 1.68 5.23
C VAL A 522 10.88 3.11 4.92
N CYS A 523 9.65 3.36 4.47
CA CYS A 523 9.26 4.69 4.02
C CYS A 523 9.31 5.71 5.18
N PRO A 524 10.12 6.78 5.09
CA PRO A 524 10.13 7.86 6.08
C PRO A 524 8.94 8.81 5.93
N VAL A 525 8.40 8.91 4.71
CA VAL A 525 7.21 9.67 4.33
C VAL A 525 6.32 8.71 3.55
N ILE A 526 5.02 8.71 3.84
CA ILE A 526 4.04 7.96 3.05
C ILE A 526 3.66 8.85 1.88
N PRO A 527 3.98 8.49 0.63
CA PRO A 527 3.54 9.28 -0.51
C PRO A 527 2.02 9.21 -0.62
N SER A 528 1.38 10.30 -1.03
CA SER A 528 -0.06 10.38 -1.27
C SER A 528 -0.42 9.68 -2.58
N ASN A 529 -0.44 8.35 -2.49
CA ASN A 529 -0.88 7.39 -3.48
C ASN A 529 -1.41 6.11 -2.82
N HIS A 530 -1.87 5.17 -3.63
CA HIS A 530 -2.04 3.78 -3.22
C HIS A 530 -0.68 3.08 -3.25
N THR A 531 -0.25 2.57 -2.10
CA THR A 531 1.18 2.30 -1.85
C THR A 531 1.75 1.09 -2.61
N GLN A 532 0.99 0.42 -3.47
CA GLN A 532 1.52 -0.69 -4.26
C GLN A 532 2.62 -0.24 -5.25
N ALA A 533 2.47 0.91 -5.90
CA ALA A 533 3.47 1.43 -6.81
C ALA A 533 4.77 1.74 -6.05
N THR A 534 4.65 2.34 -4.86
CA THR A 534 5.77 2.60 -3.95
C THR A 534 6.46 1.31 -3.50
N ALA A 535 5.71 0.23 -3.26
CA ALA A 535 6.29 -1.07 -2.91
C ALA A 535 7.10 -1.69 -4.07
N TYR A 536 6.62 -1.60 -5.32
CA TYR A 536 7.41 -2.02 -6.48
C TYR A 536 8.69 -1.17 -6.63
N LEU A 537 8.56 0.15 -6.50
CA LEU A 537 9.66 1.10 -6.58
C LEU A 537 10.77 0.78 -5.56
N ILE A 538 10.41 0.51 -4.31
CA ILE A 538 11.36 0.08 -3.27
C ILE A 538 12.11 -1.18 -3.70
N GLY A 539 11.40 -2.19 -4.20
CA GLY A 539 12.01 -3.44 -4.66
C GLY A 539 12.97 -3.24 -5.83
N GLU A 540 12.62 -2.38 -6.78
CA GLU A 540 13.45 -2.07 -7.96
C GLU A 540 14.72 -1.31 -7.56
N ILE A 541 14.60 -0.24 -6.77
CA ILE A 541 15.74 0.56 -6.29
C ILE A 541 16.67 -0.30 -5.41
N ALA A 542 16.11 -1.12 -4.51
CA ALA A 542 16.92 -2.01 -3.67
C ALA A 542 17.70 -3.03 -4.51
N ALA A 543 17.08 -3.56 -5.57
CA ALA A 543 17.74 -4.50 -6.48
C ALA A 543 18.93 -3.85 -7.21
N GLU A 544 18.76 -2.63 -7.73
CA GLU A 544 19.84 -1.92 -8.43
C GLU A 544 21.00 -1.59 -7.49
N LYS A 545 20.73 -1.10 -6.28
CA LYS A 545 21.78 -0.85 -5.26
C LYS A 545 22.55 -2.12 -4.89
N LEU A 546 21.84 -3.25 -4.71
CA LEU A 546 22.48 -4.53 -4.41
C LEU A 546 23.30 -5.06 -5.59
N LYS A 547 22.86 -4.88 -6.84
CA LYS A 547 23.64 -5.24 -8.02
C LYS A 547 24.92 -4.43 -8.13
N GLU A 548 24.84 -3.13 -7.90
CA GLU A 548 26.00 -2.23 -7.92
C GLU A 548 27.01 -2.63 -6.84
N GLU A 549 26.55 -2.78 -5.58
CA GLU A 549 27.42 -3.09 -4.46
C GLU A 549 28.11 -4.46 -4.57
N HIS A 550 27.41 -5.48 -5.08
CA HIS A 550 27.94 -6.84 -5.21
C HIS A 550 28.49 -7.15 -6.61
N SER A 551 28.52 -6.17 -7.52
CA SER A 551 28.99 -6.33 -8.91
C SER A 551 28.34 -7.51 -9.64
N LEU A 552 26.99 -7.54 -9.61
CA LEU A 552 26.16 -8.66 -10.06
C LEU A 552 25.87 -8.70 -11.56
#